data_AF-A0A959CQ19-F1
#
_entry.id   AF-A0A959CQ19-F1
#
_cell.length_a   1.000
_cell.length_b   1.000
_cell.length_c   1.000
_cell.angle_alpha   90.00
_cell.angle_beta   90.00
_cell.angle_gamma   90.00
#
_symmetry.space_group_name_H-M   'P 1'
#
loop_
_entity.id
_entity.type
_entity.pdbx_description
1 polymer ?
#
loop_
_entity_poly.entity_id
_entity_poly.type
_entity_poly.pdbx_seq_one_letter_code
_entity_poly.pdbx_strand_id
1 'polypeptide(L)'
;MPSSSYTDLSISENRAEALALQHYGVKGKATPLPGEVDFNFRLDTAGGHSYTLKLSRPGADTGLLEMQTALLKRLEAAGLPLQLPLPKANKTGEFITPILDEHGQQRHLRLLSWVPGQVFAKASPHSSTLLESLGQACGSLCRALGGFRHPAAERYFKWDPSRLYWVMEYEHLFKGRQAELFHYFLGLFEREAQPLLPHLRKSVNYNDANDYNVLITENRDGPPAAWSHEVSGFIDFGDALYTQTINDLAIALAYALMDKPDPLAAAIPAIRGFHSAFPLQEEEVASLLALTGARLLISVTNSAINKQQEPDNEYLLISEQPAWALLEKLRDIPPALAHYTFRHACGWEPCPQAAAFQEWAHRQNFAPLTTLQLEPGQWRVMDLGVGSPELGNNDHFNDEQRFLRHIERMMEDSGVPAGAGGYGEVRPFYTTDAYLQMSNDGPHWRSVHLGLDIWG
;
A
#
# COMPACT_ATOMS: atom_id res chain seq x y z
N MET A 1 -25.75 -7.72 31.73
CA MET A 1 -25.70 -8.99 30.99
C MET A 1 -24.42 -9.68 31.44
N PRO A 2 -24.43 -10.96 31.86
CA PRO A 2 -23.19 -11.61 32.27
C PRO A 2 -22.26 -11.62 31.05
N SER A 3 -21.06 -11.07 31.23
CA SER A 3 -20.00 -11.06 30.22
C SER A 3 -19.65 -12.53 29.96
N SER A 4 -20.17 -13.10 28.86
CA SER A 4 -19.76 -14.41 28.38
C SER A 4 -18.29 -14.30 27.98
N SER A 5 -17.42 -15.00 28.72
CA SER A 5 -15.99 -15.03 28.42
C SER A 5 -15.77 -15.63 27.02
N TYR A 6 -14.67 -15.29 26.35
CA TYR A 6 -14.33 -15.85 25.03
C TYR A 6 -14.37 -17.39 25.00
N THR A 7 -13.98 -18.01 26.11
CA THR A 7 -14.06 -19.46 26.37
C THR A 7 -15.48 -20.01 26.31
N ASP A 8 -16.47 -19.28 26.82
CA ASP A 8 -17.89 -19.71 26.84
C ASP A 8 -18.57 -19.61 25.47
N LEU A 9 -17.96 -18.88 24.53
CA LEU A 9 -18.47 -18.71 23.16
C LEU A 9 -17.71 -19.57 22.14
N SER A 10 -16.59 -20.16 22.54
CA SER A 10 -15.68 -20.91 21.69
C SER A 10 -16.31 -22.20 21.18
N ILE A 11 -15.96 -22.58 19.96
CA ILE A 11 -16.49 -23.78 19.29
C ILE A 11 -15.34 -24.78 19.17
N SER A 12 -15.58 -26.02 19.60
CA SER A 12 -14.57 -27.08 19.44
C SER A 12 -14.41 -27.50 17.98
N GLU A 13 -13.23 -27.99 17.62
CA GLU A 13 -12.96 -28.55 16.28
C GLU A 13 -13.98 -29.64 15.92
N ASN A 14 -14.22 -30.60 16.82
CA ASN A 14 -15.21 -31.68 16.62
C ASN A 14 -16.62 -31.13 16.34
N ARG A 15 -17.01 -30.04 17.00
CA ARG A 15 -18.32 -29.42 16.77
C ARG A 15 -18.37 -28.75 15.40
N ALA A 16 -17.31 -28.07 14.98
CA ALA A 16 -17.19 -27.48 13.65
C ALA A 16 -17.27 -28.56 12.56
N GLU A 17 -16.59 -29.69 12.73
CA GLU A 17 -16.65 -30.85 11.83
C GLU A 17 -18.07 -31.43 11.71
N ALA A 18 -18.75 -31.61 12.85
CA ALA A 18 -20.11 -32.12 12.89
C ALA A 18 -21.09 -31.19 12.16
N LEU A 19 -20.98 -29.88 12.37
CA LEU A 19 -21.82 -28.87 11.70
C LEU A 19 -21.56 -28.83 10.18
N ALA A 20 -20.30 -28.92 9.76
CA ALA A 20 -19.94 -28.98 8.34
C ALA A 20 -20.55 -30.23 7.66
N LEU A 21 -20.44 -31.40 8.30
CA LEU A 21 -21.02 -32.63 7.79
C LEU A 21 -22.56 -32.58 7.75
N GLN A 22 -23.17 -32.07 8.83
CA GLN A 22 -24.61 -31.96 8.97
C GLN A 22 -25.21 -31.06 7.89
N HIS A 23 -24.72 -29.83 7.76
CA HIS A 23 -25.36 -28.81 6.92
C HIS A 23 -24.82 -28.76 5.49
N TYR A 24 -23.55 -29.11 5.26
CA TYR A 24 -22.92 -29.04 3.93
C TYR A 24 -22.55 -30.40 3.35
N GLY A 25 -22.58 -31.47 4.16
CA GLY A 25 -22.15 -32.79 3.70
C GLY A 25 -20.64 -32.91 3.55
N VAL A 26 -19.90 -31.94 4.09
CA VAL A 26 -18.44 -31.90 4.04
C VAL A 26 -17.86 -32.62 5.24
N LYS A 27 -17.21 -33.75 4.99
CA LYS A 27 -16.43 -34.48 5.99
C LYS A 27 -14.96 -34.08 5.87
N GLY A 28 -14.45 -33.36 6.85
CA GLY A 28 -13.04 -32.94 6.92
C GLY A 28 -12.60 -32.72 8.35
N LYS A 29 -11.28 -32.65 8.55
CA LYS A 29 -10.68 -32.32 9.84
C LYS A 29 -10.67 -30.80 10.01
N ALA A 30 -11.16 -30.30 11.15
CA ALA A 30 -11.13 -28.88 11.46
C ALA A 30 -9.79 -28.47 12.10
N THR A 31 -9.35 -27.25 11.81
CA THR A 31 -8.25 -26.58 12.50
C THR A 31 -8.64 -25.12 12.70
N PRO A 32 -8.59 -24.59 13.94
CA PRO A 32 -8.93 -23.20 14.21
C PRO A 32 -8.01 -22.25 13.45
N LEU A 33 -8.58 -21.16 12.96
CA LEU A 33 -7.86 -20.05 12.37
C LEU A 33 -8.05 -18.80 13.23
N PRO A 34 -7.07 -17.88 13.26
CA PRO A 34 -7.26 -16.57 13.88
C PRO A 34 -8.48 -15.84 13.29
N GLY A 35 -9.14 -15.04 14.12
CA GLY A 35 -10.28 -14.22 13.72
C GLY A 35 -10.68 -13.25 14.83
N GLU A 36 -10.96 -11.99 14.47
CA GLU A 36 -11.40 -10.95 15.42
C GLU A 36 -12.88 -11.14 15.80
N VAL A 37 -13.74 -11.32 14.80
CA VAL A 37 -15.20 -11.38 14.98
C VAL A 37 -15.73 -12.82 14.95
N ASP A 38 -15.58 -13.51 13.83
CA ASP A 38 -16.10 -14.87 13.63
C ASP A 38 -15.13 -15.94 14.14
N PHE A 39 -15.66 -17.09 14.54
CA PHE A 39 -14.87 -18.30 14.77
C PHE A 39 -14.62 -19.00 13.43
N ASN A 40 -13.37 -18.97 12.99
CA ASN A 40 -12.94 -19.48 11.69
C ASN A 40 -12.27 -20.85 11.84
N PHE A 41 -12.61 -21.79 10.96
CA PHE A 41 -11.96 -23.10 10.88
C PHE A 41 -11.57 -23.42 9.45
N ARG A 42 -10.35 -23.91 9.27
CA ARG A 42 -9.97 -24.63 8.05
C ARG A 42 -10.49 -26.05 8.15
N LEU A 43 -11.19 -26.52 7.11
CA LEU A 43 -11.64 -27.90 6.97
C LEU A 43 -10.85 -28.58 5.85
N ASP A 44 -10.02 -29.57 6.19
CA ASP A 44 -9.30 -30.39 5.21
C ASP A 44 -10.01 -31.73 5.00
N THR A 45 -10.45 -31.99 3.77
CA THR A 45 -11.17 -33.22 3.41
C THR A 45 -10.20 -34.31 2.93
N ALA A 46 -10.59 -35.58 3.07
CA ALA A 46 -9.79 -36.71 2.59
C ALA A 46 -9.58 -36.70 1.05
N GLY A 47 -10.45 -36.00 0.30
CA GLY A 47 -10.32 -35.81 -1.14
C GLY A 47 -9.33 -34.72 -1.58
N GLY A 48 -8.61 -34.11 -0.63
CA GLY A 48 -7.62 -33.06 -0.92
C GLY A 48 -8.21 -31.66 -1.11
N HIS A 49 -9.52 -31.49 -0.94
CA HIS A 49 -10.15 -30.17 -0.93
C HIS A 49 -10.12 -29.55 0.47
N SER A 50 -9.95 -28.23 0.52
CA SER A 50 -10.03 -27.45 1.76
C SER A 50 -11.14 -26.41 1.68
N TYR A 51 -11.70 -26.06 2.83
CA TYR A 51 -12.74 -25.04 2.99
C TYR A 51 -12.47 -24.17 4.22
N THR A 52 -13.08 -22.98 4.24
CA THR A 52 -13.17 -22.14 5.43
C THR A 52 -14.59 -22.18 5.97
N LEU A 53 -14.77 -22.75 7.15
CA LEU A 53 -16.03 -22.71 7.88
C LEU A 53 -16.00 -21.51 8.83
N LYS A 54 -16.99 -20.64 8.71
CA LYS A 54 -17.16 -19.48 9.60
C LYS A 54 -18.42 -19.68 10.45
N LEU A 55 -18.28 -19.51 11.76
CA LEU A 55 -19.39 -19.39 12.70
C LEU A 55 -19.42 -17.99 13.28
N SER A 56 -20.56 -17.32 13.14
CA SER A 56 -20.75 -16.01 13.73
C SER A 56 -20.82 -16.07 15.25
N ARG A 57 -20.50 -14.96 15.91
CA ARG A 57 -20.93 -14.74 17.30
C ARG A 57 -22.46 -14.64 17.37
N PRO A 58 -23.06 -14.86 18.56
CA PRO A 58 -24.46 -14.56 18.80
C PRO A 58 -24.78 -13.09 18.48
N GLY A 59 -25.95 -12.83 17.91
CA GLY A 59 -26.41 -11.47 17.57
C GLY A 59 -25.72 -10.83 16.36
N ALA A 60 -24.97 -11.61 15.56
CA ALA A 60 -24.39 -11.11 14.31
C ALA A 60 -25.46 -10.58 13.35
N ASP A 61 -25.17 -9.45 12.72
CA ASP A 61 -26.06 -8.81 11.75
C ASP A 61 -26.12 -9.61 10.44
N THR A 62 -27.25 -10.27 10.21
CA THR A 62 -27.50 -11.07 9.01
C THR A 62 -27.37 -10.25 7.72
N GLY A 63 -27.73 -8.97 7.73
CA GLY A 63 -27.61 -8.10 6.54
C GLY A 63 -26.16 -7.92 6.09
N LEU A 64 -25.21 -7.90 7.02
CA LEU A 64 -23.77 -7.89 6.69
C LEU A 64 -23.32 -9.23 6.11
N LEU A 65 -23.82 -10.35 6.62
CA LEU A 65 -23.49 -11.68 6.10
C LEU A 65 -24.04 -11.87 4.68
N GLU A 66 -25.25 -11.36 4.42
CA GLU A 66 -25.88 -11.32 3.10
C GLU A 66 -25.08 -10.45 2.13
N MET A 67 -24.67 -9.26 2.57
CA MET A 67 -23.82 -8.37 1.77
C MET A 67 -22.51 -9.05 1.36
N GLN A 68 -21.80 -9.66 2.31
CA GLN A 68 -20.55 -10.38 2.03
C GLN A 68 -20.77 -11.49 0.99
N THR A 69 -21.85 -12.25 1.13
CA THR A 69 -22.22 -13.31 0.18
C THR A 69 -22.51 -12.73 -1.21
N ALA A 70 -23.31 -11.66 -1.29
CA ALA A 70 -23.67 -11.01 -2.55
C ALA A 70 -22.44 -10.39 -3.25
N LEU A 71 -21.55 -9.76 -2.47
CA LEU A 71 -20.30 -9.19 -2.94
C LEU A 71 -19.39 -10.27 -3.55
N LEU A 72 -19.17 -11.38 -2.83
CA LEU A 72 -18.34 -12.48 -3.33
C LEU A 72 -18.90 -13.12 -4.60
N LYS A 73 -20.23 -13.29 -4.70
CA LYS A 73 -20.88 -13.77 -5.93
C LYS A 73 -20.74 -12.78 -7.09
N ARG A 74 -20.77 -11.47 -6.82
CA ARG A 74 -20.49 -10.44 -7.83
C ARG A 74 -19.05 -10.55 -8.34
N LEU A 75 -18.09 -10.74 -7.45
CA LEU A 75 -16.68 -10.93 -7.83
C LEU A 75 -16.45 -12.22 -8.61
N GLU A 76 -17.09 -13.33 -8.20
CA GLU A 76 -17.07 -14.59 -8.93
C GLU A 76 -17.58 -14.41 -10.37
N ALA A 77 -18.72 -13.74 -10.54
CA ALA A 77 -19.30 -13.45 -11.84
C ALA A 77 -18.45 -12.51 -12.71
N ALA A 78 -17.58 -11.70 -12.10
CA ALA A 78 -16.66 -10.82 -12.81
C ALA A 78 -15.47 -11.59 -13.42
N GLY A 79 -15.21 -12.84 -12.99
CA GLY A 79 -14.17 -13.69 -13.57
C GLY A 79 -12.76 -13.12 -13.43
N LEU A 80 -12.47 -12.45 -12.32
CA LEU A 80 -11.13 -11.92 -12.06
C LEU A 80 -10.10 -13.06 -11.96
N PRO A 81 -8.85 -12.87 -12.40
CA PRO A 81 -7.76 -13.83 -12.21
C PRO A 81 -7.24 -13.80 -10.76
N LEU A 82 -8.15 -13.80 -9.79
CA LEU A 82 -7.90 -13.74 -8.35
C LEU A 82 -8.67 -14.86 -7.67
N GLN A 83 -8.02 -15.54 -6.74
CA GLN A 83 -8.63 -16.55 -5.91
C GLN A 83 -9.33 -15.87 -4.73
N LEU A 84 -10.62 -16.17 -4.55
CA LEU A 84 -11.49 -15.55 -3.56
C LEU A 84 -12.21 -16.64 -2.75
N PRO A 85 -12.64 -16.36 -1.51
CA PRO A 85 -13.33 -17.33 -0.68
C PRO A 85 -14.79 -17.45 -1.12
N LEU A 86 -15.05 -18.24 -2.16
CA LEU A 86 -16.35 -18.36 -2.81
C LEU A 86 -17.38 -19.05 -1.89
N PRO A 87 -18.56 -18.44 -1.65
CA PRO A 87 -19.61 -19.03 -0.83
C PRO A 87 -20.10 -20.37 -1.37
N LYS A 88 -20.26 -21.34 -0.49
CA LYS A 88 -20.86 -22.65 -0.79
C LYS A 88 -22.24 -22.72 -0.14
N ALA A 89 -23.23 -23.11 -0.94
CA ALA A 89 -24.57 -23.35 -0.43
C ALA A 89 -24.58 -24.61 0.44
N ASN A 90 -25.42 -24.61 1.47
CA ASN A 90 -25.72 -25.78 2.29
C ASN A 90 -26.59 -26.79 1.49
N LYS A 91 -26.97 -27.89 2.13
CA LYS A 91 -27.83 -28.92 1.52
C LYS A 91 -29.23 -28.43 1.11
N THR A 92 -29.69 -27.29 1.64
CA THR A 92 -30.98 -26.66 1.28
C THR A 92 -30.85 -25.59 0.20
N GLY A 93 -29.63 -25.29 -0.27
CA GLY A 93 -29.37 -24.27 -1.29
C GLY A 93 -29.14 -22.86 -0.74
N GLU A 94 -29.02 -22.70 0.58
CA GLU A 94 -28.83 -21.42 1.26
C GLU A 94 -27.35 -21.19 1.60
N PHE A 95 -26.87 -19.95 1.49
CA PHE A 95 -25.47 -19.58 1.78
C PHE A 95 -25.22 -19.18 3.23
N ILE A 96 -26.29 -18.94 3.99
CA ILE A 96 -26.23 -18.56 5.41
C ILE A 96 -27.15 -19.53 6.15
N THR A 97 -26.57 -20.34 7.03
CA THR A 97 -27.33 -21.36 7.76
C THR A 97 -27.51 -20.93 9.20
N PRO A 98 -28.73 -20.59 9.65
CA PRO A 98 -28.99 -20.32 11.07
C PRO A 98 -28.87 -21.62 11.88
N ILE A 99 -28.17 -21.56 13.00
CA ILE A 99 -28.02 -22.66 13.95
C ILE A 99 -28.24 -22.17 15.38
N LEU A 100 -28.59 -23.10 16.27
CA LEU A 100 -28.54 -22.87 17.72
C LEU A 100 -27.25 -23.50 18.25
N ASP A 101 -26.49 -22.73 19.02
CA ASP A 101 -25.36 -23.26 19.77
C ASP A 101 -25.81 -24.08 21.00
N GLU A 102 -24.85 -24.63 21.74
CA GLU A 102 -25.11 -25.48 22.91
C GLU A 102 -25.79 -24.71 24.06
N HIS A 103 -25.77 -23.38 24.00
CA HIS A 103 -26.43 -22.48 24.95
C HIS A 103 -27.77 -21.95 24.43
N GLY A 104 -28.26 -22.45 23.29
CA GLY A 104 -29.51 -22.03 22.67
C GLY A 104 -29.44 -20.64 22.03
N GLN A 105 -28.25 -20.09 21.81
CA GLN A 105 -28.10 -18.80 21.14
C GLN A 105 -28.06 -18.98 19.62
N GLN A 106 -28.76 -18.10 18.91
CA GLN A 106 -28.77 -18.12 17.45
C GLN A 106 -27.42 -17.61 16.90
N ARG A 107 -26.84 -18.41 16.01
CA ARG A 107 -25.63 -18.10 15.24
C ARG A 107 -25.84 -18.40 13.77
N HIS A 108 -24.93 -17.93 12.93
CA HIS A 108 -24.95 -18.18 11.50
C HIS A 108 -23.69 -18.93 11.07
N LEU A 109 -23.90 -20.02 10.35
CA LEU A 109 -22.87 -20.89 9.80
C LEU A 109 -22.72 -20.64 8.31
N ARG A 110 -21.50 -20.40 7.84
CA ARG A 110 -21.16 -20.16 6.43
C ARG A 110 -19.98 -21.02 6.02
N LEU A 111 -20.01 -21.55 4.81
CA LEU A 111 -18.89 -22.31 4.22
C LEU A 111 -18.39 -21.58 2.98
N LEU A 112 -17.07 -21.36 2.92
CA LEU A 112 -16.39 -20.72 1.79
C LEU A 112 -15.34 -21.68 1.21
N SER A 113 -15.01 -21.57 -0.07
CA SER A 113 -13.84 -22.25 -0.62
C SER A 113 -12.55 -21.76 0.05
N TRP A 114 -11.59 -22.66 0.23
CA TRP A 114 -10.26 -22.27 0.68
C TRP A 114 -9.53 -21.46 -0.40
N VAL A 115 -8.79 -20.44 0.03
CA VAL A 115 -7.91 -19.66 -0.85
C VAL A 115 -6.47 -20.03 -0.51
N PRO A 116 -5.75 -20.76 -1.40
CA PRO A 116 -4.36 -21.12 -1.17
C PRO A 116 -3.43 -19.92 -1.41
N GLY A 117 -2.33 -19.90 -0.69
CA GLY A 117 -1.28 -18.89 -0.87
C GLY A 117 -0.54 -18.62 0.42
N GLN A 118 0.58 -17.92 0.29
CA GLN A 118 1.27 -17.31 1.42
C GLN A 118 0.71 -15.90 1.63
N VAL A 119 0.60 -15.45 2.88
CA VAL A 119 0.20 -14.07 3.16
C VAL A 119 1.30 -13.10 2.73
N PHE A 120 0.90 -11.95 2.18
CA PHE A 120 1.82 -10.89 1.71
C PHE A 120 2.82 -10.47 2.80
N ALA A 121 2.40 -10.40 4.06
CA ALA A 121 3.24 -10.08 5.22
C ALA A 121 4.49 -10.98 5.36
N LYS A 122 4.41 -12.22 4.87
CA LYS A 122 5.51 -13.19 4.95
C LYS A 122 6.34 -13.26 3.67
N ALA A 123 5.98 -12.52 2.63
CA ALA A 123 6.71 -12.49 1.38
C ALA A 123 8.03 -11.73 1.56
N SER A 124 9.11 -12.24 0.98
CA SER A 124 10.39 -11.54 0.95
C SER A 124 11.17 -11.93 -0.32
N PRO A 125 11.67 -10.95 -1.10
CA PRO A 125 11.45 -9.51 -0.95
C PRO A 125 10.04 -9.08 -1.41
N HIS A 126 9.58 -7.90 -0.96
CA HIS A 126 8.48 -7.19 -1.61
C HIS A 126 9.03 -6.43 -2.83
N SER A 127 9.25 -7.17 -3.92
CA SER A 127 9.77 -6.60 -5.16
C SER A 127 8.81 -5.59 -5.78
N SER A 128 9.33 -4.75 -6.69
CA SER A 128 8.53 -3.82 -7.48
C SER A 128 7.37 -4.52 -8.21
N THR A 129 7.63 -5.71 -8.79
CA THR A 129 6.61 -6.54 -9.45
C THR A 129 5.50 -6.96 -8.51
N LEU A 130 5.83 -7.40 -7.29
CA LEU A 130 4.82 -7.80 -6.30
C LEU A 130 3.97 -6.60 -5.86
N LEU A 131 4.59 -5.44 -5.62
CA LEU A 131 3.89 -4.22 -5.26
C LEU A 131 2.97 -3.73 -6.39
N GLU A 132 3.39 -3.82 -7.63
CA GLU A 132 2.56 -3.50 -8.80
C GLU A 132 1.38 -4.47 -8.94
N SER A 133 1.62 -5.77 -8.73
CA SER A 133 0.58 -6.80 -8.70
C SER A 133 -0.45 -6.54 -7.59
N LEU A 134 -0.03 -6.10 -6.40
CA LEU A 134 -0.93 -5.69 -5.32
C LEU A 134 -1.85 -4.54 -5.76
N GLY A 135 -1.27 -3.49 -6.33
CA GLY A 135 -2.03 -2.37 -6.88
C GLY A 135 -3.07 -2.83 -7.91
N GLN A 136 -2.63 -3.61 -8.88
CA GLN A 136 -3.48 -4.12 -9.96
C GLN A 136 -4.62 -4.99 -9.45
N ALA A 137 -4.36 -5.82 -8.45
CA ALA A 137 -5.34 -6.68 -7.81
C ALA A 137 -6.40 -5.86 -7.06
N CYS A 138 -6.00 -4.87 -6.26
CA CYS A 138 -6.91 -3.93 -5.59
C CYS A 138 -7.76 -3.13 -6.59
N GLY A 139 -7.15 -2.55 -7.63
CA GLY A 139 -7.90 -1.82 -8.66
C GLY A 139 -8.88 -2.71 -9.43
N SER A 140 -8.54 -3.99 -9.64
CA SER A 140 -9.44 -4.97 -10.26
C SER A 140 -10.65 -5.30 -9.39
N LEU A 141 -10.49 -5.35 -8.06
CA LEU A 141 -11.63 -5.46 -7.13
C LEU A 141 -12.53 -4.22 -7.23
N CYS A 142 -11.97 -3.01 -7.17
CA CYS A 142 -12.75 -1.77 -7.28
C CYS A 142 -13.55 -1.72 -8.60
N ARG A 143 -12.93 -2.12 -9.71
CA ARG A 143 -13.58 -2.21 -11.02
C ARG A 143 -14.73 -3.22 -11.02
N ALA A 144 -14.53 -4.41 -10.47
CA ALA A 144 -15.54 -5.48 -10.43
C ALA A 144 -16.74 -5.13 -9.52
N LEU A 145 -16.48 -4.39 -8.42
CA LEU A 145 -17.48 -3.86 -7.52
C LEU A 145 -18.11 -2.55 -8.02
N GLY A 146 -17.68 -2.05 -9.18
CA GLY A 146 -18.30 -0.93 -9.87
C GLY A 146 -19.81 -1.13 -10.03
N GLY A 147 -20.59 -0.21 -9.47
CA GLY A 147 -22.06 -0.24 -9.50
C GLY A 147 -22.72 -1.22 -8.52
N PHE A 148 -21.97 -2.04 -7.78
CA PHE A 148 -22.54 -2.89 -6.73
C PHE A 148 -23.14 -2.02 -5.62
N ARG A 149 -24.31 -2.42 -5.11
CA ARG A 149 -25.05 -1.73 -4.04
C ARG A 149 -25.66 -2.78 -3.13
N HIS A 150 -25.64 -2.51 -1.82
CA HIS A 150 -26.31 -3.32 -0.82
C HIS A 150 -26.68 -2.42 0.37
N PRO A 151 -27.88 -2.49 0.95
CA PRO A 151 -28.28 -1.63 2.07
C PRO A 151 -27.31 -1.72 3.26
N ALA A 152 -26.86 -2.94 3.60
CA ALA A 152 -25.91 -3.13 4.70
C ALA A 152 -24.50 -2.57 4.44
N ALA A 153 -24.17 -2.15 3.21
CA ALA A 153 -22.90 -1.49 2.91
C ALA A 153 -22.88 -0.04 3.39
N GLU A 154 -24.05 0.60 3.53
CA GLU A 154 -24.19 1.95 4.03
C GLU A 154 -24.16 1.94 5.57
N ARG A 155 -22.95 1.81 6.11
CA ARG A 155 -22.72 1.72 7.56
C ARG A 155 -21.57 2.61 8.00
N TYR A 156 -21.58 2.96 9.28
CA TYR A 156 -20.37 3.46 9.93
C TYR A 156 -19.42 2.29 10.22
N PHE A 157 -18.12 2.52 10.00
CA PHE A 157 -17.10 1.54 10.34
C PHE A 157 -15.81 2.25 10.78
N LYS A 158 -15.30 1.94 11.97
CA LYS A 158 -14.14 2.62 12.57
C LYS A 158 -12.86 2.48 11.74
N TRP A 159 -12.78 1.43 10.93
CA TRP A 159 -11.64 1.11 10.09
C TRP A 159 -11.64 1.86 8.75
N ASP A 160 -12.69 2.62 8.43
CA ASP A 160 -12.78 3.46 7.24
C ASP A 160 -11.83 4.69 7.35
N PRO A 161 -10.81 4.82 6.48
CA PRO A 161 -9.90 5.98 6.50
C PRO A 161 -10.61 7.33 6.33
N SER A 162 -11.78 7.36 5.67
CA SER A 162 -12.58 8.56 5.50
C SER A 162 -13.39 8.94 6.75
N ARG A 163 -13.32 8.14 7.83
CA ARG A 163 -14.00 8.36 9.12
C ARG A 163 -13.00 8.58 10.26
N LEU A 164 -11.87 9.23 9.99
CA LEU A 164 -10.76 9.36 10.94
C LEU A 164 -11.14 9.95 12.31
N TYR A 165 -12.03 10.93 12.39
CA TYR A 165 -12.23 11.78 13.58
C TYR A 165 -12.48 11.06 14.91
N TRP A 166 -13.00 9.83 14.92
CA TRP A 166 -13.20 9.08 16.17
C TRP A 166 -11.88 8.87 16.95
N VAL A 167 -10.73 8.85 16.27
CA VAL A 167 -9.42 8.67 16.93
C VAL A 167 -9.08 9.80 17.90
N MET A 168 -9.68 10.98 17.74
CA MET A 168 -9.44 12.15 18.61
C MET A 168 -9.85 11.87 20.06
N GLU A 169 -10.85 11.02 20.28
CA GLU A 169 -11.27 10.62 21.63
C GLU A 169 -10.14 9.89 22.40
N TYR A 170 -9.18 9.33 21.65
CA TYR A 170 -8.09 8.51 22.15
C TYR A 170 -6.72 9.18 22.03
N GLU A 171 -6.65 10.48 21.69
CA GLU A 171 -5.38 11.20 21.55
C GLU A 171 -4.51 11.12 22.81
N HIS A 172 -5.15 11.07 23.98
CA HIS A 172 -4.52 11.00 25.29
C HIS A 172 -3.72 9.71 25.54
N LEU A 173 -3.88 8.69 24.69
CA LEU A 173 -3.10 7.45 24.73
C LEU A 173 -1.69 7.63 24.19
N PHE A 174 -1.44 8.66 23.39
CA PHE A 174 -0.15 8.91 22.75
C PHE A 174 0.65 9.98 23.49
N LYS A 175 1.99 9.84 23.53
CA LYS A 175 2.89 10.76 24.23
C LYS A 175 4.15 11.03 23.41
N GLY A 176 4.79 12.17 23.68
CA GLY A 176 6.05 12.56 23.03
C GLY A 176 5.94 12.50 21.51
N ARG A 177 6.87 11.77 20.88
CA ARG A 177 6.94 11.65 19.42
C ARG A 177 5.67 11.07 18.79
N GLN A 178 5.01 10.11 19.44
CA GLN A 178 3.76 9.52 18.93
C GLN A 178 2.63 10.55 18.88
N ALA A 179 2.52 11.42 19.89
CA ALA A 179 1.53 12.50 19.90
C ALA A 179 1.79 13.54 18.81
N GLU A 180 3.06 13.91 18.59
CA GLU A 180 3.45 14.81 17.50
C GLU A 180 3.05 14.26 16.12
N LEU A 181 3.33 12.98 15.86
CA LEU A 181 2.97 12.30 14.62
C LEU A 181 1.44 12.21 14.48
N PHE A 182 0.74 11.83 15.54
CA PHE A 182 -0.72 11.78 15.56
C PHE A 182 -1.34 13.11 15.11
N HIS A 183 -0.94 14.23 15.75
CA HIS A 183 -1.46 15.55 15.39
C HIS A 183 -1.03 16.00 13.99
N TYR A 184 0.19 15.65 13.56
CA TYR A 184 0.64 15.97 12.20
C TYR A 184 -0.25 15.31 11.15
N PHE A 185 -0.50 14.00 11.25
CA PHE A 185 -1.29 13.27 10.25
C PHE A 185 -2.79 13.55 10.37
N LEU A 186 -3.31 13.84 11.57
CA LEU A 186 -4.66 14.37 11.72
C LEU A 186 -4.80 15.71 10.98
N GLY A 187 -3.86 16.64 11.19
CA GLY A 187 -3.85 17.91 10.47
C GLY A 187 -3.63 17.76 8.96
N LEU A 188 -2.87 16.75 8.52
CA LEU A 188 -2.71 16.44 7.10
C LEU A 188 -4.03 15.97 6.49
N PHE A 189 -4.75 15.07 7.17
CA PHE A 189 -6.10 14.65 6.79
C PHE A 189 -7.06 15.84 6.66
N GLU A 190 -7.10 16.73 7.65
CA GLU A 190 -7.96 17.91 7.62
C GLU A 190 -7.68 18.87 6.47
N ARG A 191 -6.40 19.01 6.07
CA ARG A 191 -5.98 19.92 5.00
C ARG A 191 -6.13 19.31 3.61
N GLU A 192 -5.79 18.03 3.43
CA GLU A 192 -5.59 17.44 2.10
C GLU A 192 -6.64 16.37 1.74
N ALA A 193 -7.22 15.65 2.70
CA ALA A 193 -8.25 14.65 2.41
C ALA A 193 -9.66 15.19 2.65
N GLN A 194 -9.93 15.73 3.84
CA GLN A 194 -11.27 16.12 4.30
C GLN A 194 -12.02 17.04 3.31
N PRO A 195 -11.41 18.09 2.71
CA PRO A 195 -12.10 18.96 1.76
C PRO A 195 -12.45 18.26 0.44
N LEU A 196 -11.69 17.22 0.06
CA LEU A 196 -11.87 16.48 -1.18
C LEU A 196 -12.91 15.36 -1.04
N LEU A 197 -13.09 14.78 0.15
CA LEU A 197 -13.99 13.64 0.40
C LEU A 197 -15.39 13.76 -0.23
N PRO A 198 -16.08 14.92 -0.24
CA PRO A 198 -17.40 15.05 -0.87
C PRO A 198 -17.37 14.92 -2.41
N HIS A 199 -16.22 15.13 -3.03
CA HIS A 199 -16.02 15.14 -4.48
C HIS A 199 -15.44 13.83 -5.01
N LEU A 200 -14.83 13.02 -4.15
CA LEU A 200 -14.26 11.71 -4.53
C LEU A 200 -15.35 10.68 -4.87
N ARG A 201 -15.03 9.79 -5.81
CA ARG A 201 -15.89 8.65 -6.16
C ARG A 201 -16.11 7.74 -4.95
N LYS A 202 -17.31 7.17 -4.87
CA LYS A 202 -17.69 6.18 -3.85
C LYS A 202 -18.16 4.86 -4.46
N SER A 203 -17.75 3.77 -3.84
CA SER A 203 -18.12 2.40 -4.18
C SER A 203 -18.23 1.55 -2.94
N VAL A 204 -18.78 0.34 -3.09
CA VAL A 204 -18.55 -0.69 -2.09
C VAL A 204 -17.12 -1.16 -2.25
N ASN A 205 -16.31 -0.94 -1.23
CA ASN A 205 -14.89 -1.27 -1.19
C ASN A 205 -14.69 -2.66 -0.57
N TYR A 206 -13.57 -3.28 -0.88
CA TYR A 206 -13.11 -4.43 -0.10
C TYR A 206 -12.72 -4.01 1.33
N ASN A 207 -12.05 -2.87 1.43
CA ASN A 207 -11.73 -2.13 2.65
C ASN A 207 -10.84 -2.87 3.66
N ASP A 208 -10.09 -3.89 3.24
CA ASP A 208 -9.20 -4.62 4.15
C ASP A 208 -8.00 -5.27 3.45
N ALA A 209 -7.36 -4.54 2.53
CA ALA A 209 -6.10 -4.95 1.91
C ALA A 209 -4.91 -4.84 2.88
N ASN A 210 -5.05 -5.42 4.08
CA ASN A 210 -3.97 -5.64 5.02
C ASN A 210 -3.08 -6.79 4.54
N ASP A 211 -1.82 -6.78 4.97
CA ASP A 211 -0.79 -7.71 4.53
C ASP A 211 -1.02 -9.18 4.96
N TYR A 212 -1.94 -9.44 5.90
CA TYR A 212 -2.36 -10.79 6.29
C TYR A 212 -3.58 -11.31 5.51
N ASN A 213 -4.34 -10.43 4.86
CA ASN A 213 -5.54 -10.76 4.09
C ASN A 213 -5.30 -10.74 2.57
N VAL A 214 -4.12 -10.30 2.13
CA VAL A 214 -3.62 -10.48 0.77
C VAL A 214 -2.83 -11.77 0.67
N LEU A 215 -3.20 -12.62 -0.29
CA LEU A 215 -2.49 -13.85 -0.60
C LEU A 215 -1.65 -13.69 -1.86
N ILE A 216 -0.49 -14.34 -1.84
CA ILE A 216 0.45 -14.36 -2.94
C ILE A 216 0.72 -15.79 -3.39
N THR A 217 1.11 -15.92 -4.66
CA THR A 217 1.75 -17.12 -5.21
C THR A 217 3.16 -16.78 -5.62
N GLU A 218 4.04 -17.77 -5.47
CA GLU A 218 5.41 -17.70 -5.97
C GLU A 218 5.45 -18.38 -7.33
N ASN A 219 5.94 -17.67 -8.34
CA ASN A 219 6.30 -18.24 -9.62
C ASN A 219 7.80 -18.61 -9.57
N ARG A 220 8.08 -19.90 -9.77
CA ARG A 220 9.44 -20.47 -9.79
C ARG A 220 9.89 -20.90 -11.19
N ASP A 221 9.22 -20.42 -12.23
CA ASP A 221 9.60 -20.70 -13.60
C ASP A 221 10.94 -20.02 -13.92
N GLY A 222 11.95 -20.84 -14.25
CA GLY A 222 13.29 -20.36 -14.60
C GLY A 222 14.30 -20.39 -13.43
N PRO A 223 15.47 -19.73 -13.61
CA PRO A 223 16.50 -19.70 -12.58
C PRO A 223 16.02 -18.92 -11.33
N PRO A 224 16.62 -19.12 -10.15
CA PRO A 224 16.22 -18.43 -8.92
C PRO A 224 16.14 -16.90 -9.02
N ALA A 225 16.97 -16.29 -9.87
CA ALA A 225 16.95 -14.85 -10.13
C ALA A 225 15.70 -14.36 -10.90
N ALA A 226 14.95 -15.28 -11.52
CA ALA A 226 13.70 -15.00 -12.23
C ALA A 226 12.45 -15.31 -11.39
N TRP A 227 12.62 -15.85 -10.17
CA TRP A 227 11.49 -16.13 -9.30
C TRP A 227 10.77 -14.81 -8.95
N SER A 228 9.45 -14.83 -8.99
CA SER A 228 8.61 -13.69 -8.70
C SER A 228 7.49 -14.05 -7.74
N HIS A 229 7.00 -13.06 -7.02
CA HIS A 229 5.78 -13.17 -6.23
C HIS A 229 4.72 -12.30 -6.89
N GLU A 230 3.50 -12.80 -6.94
CA GLU A 230 2.34 -12.07 -7.46
C GLU A 230 1.16 -12.25 -6.51
N VAL A 231 0.32 -11.23 -6.39
CA VAL A 231 -0.93 -11.32 -5.63
C VAL A 231 -1.85 -12.30 -6.35
N SER A 232 -2.24 -13.34 -5.63
CA SER A 232 -3.04 -14.44 -6.14
C SER A 232 -4.48 -14.39 -5.67
N GLY A 233 -4.79 -13.62 -4.62
CA GLY A 233 -6.12 -13.60 -4.04
C GLY A 233 -6.25 -12.73 -2.80
N PHE A 234 -7.48 -12.64 -2.30
CA PHE A 234 -7.84 -11.92 -1.08
C PHE A 234 -8.75 -12.78 -0.22
N ILE A 235 -8.65 -12.60 1.09
CA ILE A 235 -9.54 -13.22 2.07
C ILE A 235 -10.22 -12.16 2.93
N ASP A 236 -11.18 -12.59 3.73
CA ASP A 236 -11.88 -11.76 4.72
C ASP A 236 -12.55 -10.47 4.21
N PHE A 237 -13.71 -10.64 3.57
CA PHE A 237 -14.53 -9.52 3.07
C PHE A 237 -15.44 -8.90 4.16
N GLY A 238 -15.12 -9.11 5.43
CA GLY A 238 -15.94 -8.68 6.59
C GLY A 238 -16.09 -7.16 6.73
N ASP A 239 -15.07 -6.46 6.24
CA ASP A 239 -14.89 -5.02 6.43
C ASP A 239 -15.46 -4.19 5.28
N ALA A 240 -15.97 -4.86 4.24
CA ALA A 240 -16.56 -4.20 3.08
C ALA A 240 -17.66 -3.20 3.50
N LEU A 241 -17.65 -2.04 2.86
CA LEU A 241 -18.62 -0.96 3.07
C LEU A 241 -18.66 0.00 1.88
N TYR A 242 -19.69 0.83 1.82
CA TYR A 242 -19.81 1.91 0.84
C TYR A 242 -19.08 3.18 1.33
N THR A 243 -17.93 3.49 0.74
CA THR A 243 -17.09 4.65 1.09
C THR A 243 -16.29 5.16 -0.12
N GLN A 244 -15.37 6.11 0.06
CA GLN A 244 -14.51 6.63 -1.00
C GLN A 244 -13.68 5.50 -1.64
N THR A 245 -13.78 5.33 -2.95
CA THR A 245 -13.14 4.22 -3.69
C THR A 245 -11.63 4.18 -3.49
N ILE A 246 -11.00 5.35 -3.37
CA ILE A 246 -9.56 5.49 -3.15
C ILE A 246 -9.08 4.84 -1.84
N ASN A 247 -9.97 4.60 -0.86
CA ASN A 247 -9.60 3.98 0.41
C ASN A 247 -9.03 2.57 0.24
N ASP A 248 -9.44 1.80 -0.78
CA ASP A 248 -8.85 0.47 -1.04
C ASP A 248 -7.33 0.58 -1.32
N LEU A 249 -6.91 1.60 -2.09
CA LEU A 249 -5.49 1.85 -2.35
C LEU A 249 -4.78 2.42 -1.11
N ALA A 250 -5.40 3.37 -0.39
CA ALA A 250 -4.83 3.94 0.82
C ALA A 250 -4.57 2.87 1.90
N ILE A 251 -5.48 1.90 2.03
CA ILE A 251 -5.32 0.76 2.93
C ILE A 251 -4.18 -0.14 2.47
N ALA A 252 -4.13 -0.52 1.18
CA ALA A 252 -3.04 -1.34 0.65
C ALA A 252 -1.66 -0.68 0.89
N LEU A 253 -1.55 0.63 0.65
CA LEU A 253 -0.31 1.38 0.90
C LEU A 253 0.06 1.43 2.39
N ALA A 254 -0.91 1.52 3.31
CA ALA A 254 -0.63 1.58 4.74
C ALA A 254 0.18 0.36 5.22
N TYR A 255 -0.04 -0.82 4.63
CA TYR A 255 0.69 -2.04 4.98
C TYR A 255 1.87 -2.33 4.04
N ALA A 256 1.72 -2.11 2.74
CA ALA A 256 2.78 -2.38 1.76
C ALA A 256 4.04 -1.54 1.94
N LEU A 257 3.91 -0.36 2.57
CA LEU A 257 5.02 0.55 2.83
C LEU A 257 5.74 0.30 4.16
N MET A 258 5.20 -0.57 5.03
CA MET A 258 5.85 -0.92 6.28
C MET A 258 7.21 -1.59 6.01
N ASP A 259 8.17 -1.29 6.89
CA ASP A 259 9.55 -1.80 6.84
C ASP A 259 10.33 -1.49 5.55
N LYS A 260 9.83 -0.61 4.69
CA LYS A 260 10.55 -0.13 3.50
C LYS A 260 11.56 0.95 3.87
N PRO A 261 12.84 0.83 3.46
CA PRO A 261 13.80 1.93 3.60
C PRO A 261 13.29 3.23 2.96
N ASP A 262 12.74 3.14 1.74
CA ASP A 262 12.14 4.27 1.01
C ASP A 262 10.65 3.98 0.72
N PRO A 263 9.74 4.42 1.60
CA PRO A 263 8.31 4.19 1.42
C PRO A 263 7.73 4.98 0.22
N LEU A 264 8.34 6.10 -0.17
CA LEU A 264 7.85 6.87 -1.32
C LEU A 264 8.12 6.12 -2.62
N ALA A 265 9.32 5.58 -2.79
CA ALA A 265 9.67 4.75 -3.94
C ALA A 265 8.86 3.45 -3.99
N ALA A 266 8.58 2.82 -2.84
CA ALA A 266 7.76 1.61 -2.77
C ALA A 266 6.28 1.86 -3.14
N ALA A 267 5.76 3.07 -2.96
CA ALA A 267 4.38 3.39 -3.32
C ALA A 267 4.15 3.44 -4.84
N ILE A 268 5.18 3.81 -5.62
CA ILE A 268 5.10 4.00 -7.08
C ILE A 268 4.55 2.77 -7.81
N PRO A 269 5.13 1.55 -7.69
CA PRO A 269 4.61 0.38 -8.37
C PRO A 269 3.17 0.05 -7.97
N ALA A 270 2.82 0.13 -6.68
CA ALA A 270 1.46 -0.13 -6.21
C ALA A 270 0.43 0.86 -6.79
N ILE A 271 0.76 2.15 -6.82
CA ILE A 271 -0.11 3.17 -7.41
C ILE A 271 -0.25 2.96 -8.93
N ARG A 272 0.84 2.66 -9.63
CA ARG A 272 0.83 2.35 -11.07
C ARG A 272 -0.06 1.15 -11.38
N GLY A 273 0.12 0.07 -10.62
CA GLY A 273 -0.69 -1.15 -10.74
C GLY A 273 -2.16 -0.84 -10.55
N PHE A 274 -2.52 -0.11 -9.49
CA PHE A 274 -3.90 0.28 -9.23
C PHE A 274 -4.47 1.14 -10.35
N HIS A 275 -3.76 2.17 -10.78
CA HIS A 275 -4.18 3.07 -11.86
C HIS A 275 -4.42 2.32 -13.17
N SER A 276 -3.57 1.33 -13.50
CA SER A 276 -3.73 0.52 -14.72
C SER A 276 -5.00 -0.33 -14.72
N ALA A 277 -5.42 -0.84 -13.55
CA ALA A 277 -6.65 -1.62 -13.41
C ALA A 277 -7.89 -0.75 -13.20
N PHE A 278 -7.75 0.38 -12.50
CA PHE A 278 -8.81 1.32 -12.20
C PHE A 278 -8.23 2.75 -12.27
N PRO A 279 -8.45 3.47 -13.39
CA PRO A 279 -7.89 4.80 -13.57
C PRO A 279 -8.29 5.76 -12.45
N LEU A 280 -7.27 6.23 -11.73
CA LEU A 280 -7.39 7.21 -10.66
C LEU A 280 -7.73 8.59 -11.23
N GLN A 281 -8.35 9.43 -10.41
CA GLN A 281 -8.59 10.85 -10.67
C GLN A 281 -7.61 11.72 -9.89
N GLU A 282 -7.33 12.92 -10.37
CA GLU A 282 -6.32 13.79 -9.74
C GLU A 282 -6.65 14.12 -8.28
N GLU A 283 -7.92 14.39 -7.96
CA GLU A 283 -8.36 14.67 -6.59
C GLU A 283 -8.20 13.45 -5.66
N GLU A 284 -8.39 12.23 -6.17
CA GLU A 284 -8.16 11.00 -5.41
C GLU A 284 -6.67 10.87 -5.06
N VAL A 285 -5.79 11.11 -6.03
CA VAL A 285 -4.33 11.08 -5.83
C VAL A 285 -3.86 12.17 -4.87
N ALA A 286 -4.45 13.37 -4.93
CA ALA A 286 -4.15 14.46 -4.00
C ALA A 286 -4.50 14.11 -2.54
N SER A 287 -5.53 13.28 -2.31
CA SER A 287 -5.93 12.84 -0.97
C SER A 287 -5.16 11.62 -0.43
N LEU A 288 -4.39 10.93 -1.29
CA LEU A 288 -3.93 9.56 -1.03
C LEU A 288 -2.93 9.45 0.12
N LEU A 289 -1.97 10.38 0.25
CA LEU A 289 -1.01 10.38 1.37
C LEU A 289 -1.74 10.55 2.70
N ALA A 290 -2.67 11.50 2.74
CA ALA A 290 -3.45 11.83 3.92
C ALA A 290 -4.37 10.67 4.35
N LEU A 291 -5.02 9.98 3.39
CA LEU A 291 -5.84 8.79 3.67
C LEU A 291 -5.00 7.58 4.10
N THR A 292 -3.80 7.41 3.55
CA THR A 292 -2.85 6.38 3.99
C THR A 292 -2.42 6.64 5.44
N GLY A 293 -2.08 7.89 5.77
CA GLY A 293 -1.83 8.33 7.14
C GLY A 293 -3.02 8.12 8.06
N ALA A 294 -4.24 8.42 7.61
CA ALA A 294 -5.46 8.18 8.37
C ALA A 294 -5.64 6.69 8.71
N ARG A 295 -5.40 5.77 7.75
CA ARG A 295 -5.44 4.33 8.03
C ARG A 295 -4.39 3.92 9.07
N LEU A 296 -3.18 4.46 8.99
CA LEU A 296 -2.13 4.20 9.98
C LEU A 296 -2.52 4.70 11.37
N LEU A 297 -3.09 5.91 11.49
CA LEU A 297 -3.60 6.44 12.76
C LEU A 297 -4.72 5.57 13.35
N ILE A 298 -5.65 5.12 12.51
CA ILE A 298 -6.69 4.16 12.90
C ILE A 298 -6.05 2.87 13.45
N SER A 299 -5.04 2.32 12.78
CA SER A 299 -4.36 1.09 13.22
C SER A 299 -3.65 1.25 14.56
N VAL A 300 -2.85 2.30 14.76
CA VAL A 300 -2.14 2.52 16.02
C VAL A 300 -3.10 2.87 17.17
N THR A 301 -4.21 3.55 16.88
CA THR A 301 -5.26 3.84 17.87
C THR A 301 -5.98 2.57 18.31
N ASN A 302 -6.36 1.69 17.37
CA ASN A 302 -6.94 0.39 17.73
C ASN A 302 -5.94 -0.46 18.55
N SER A 303 -4.65 -0.50 18.18
CA SER A 303 -3.62 -1.17 18.98
C SER A 303 -3.54 -0.62 20.41
N ALA A 304 -3.53 0.71 20.58
CA ALA A 304 -3.47 1.35 21.88
C ALA A 304 -4.71 1.04 22.76
N ILE A 305 -5.90 1.02 22.17
CA ILE A 305 -7.15 0.63 22.85
C ILE A 305 -7.09 -0.84 23.26
N ASN A 306 -6.70 -1.72 22.34
CA ASN A 306 -6.63 -3.16 22.57
C ASN A 306 -5.64 -3.51 23.69
N LYS A 307 -4.50 -2.82 23.79
CA LYS A 307 -3.56 -2.98 24.91
C LYS A 307 -4.17 -2.72 26.28
N GLN A 308 -5.13 -1.80 26.36
CA GLN A 308 -5.82 -1.50 27.62
C GLN A 308 -6.91 -2.53 27.94
N GLN A 309 -7.57 -3.08 26.92
CA GLN A 309 -8.71 -3.99 27.07
C GLN A 309 -8.30 -5.47 27.19
N GLU A 310 -7.29 -5.89 26.43
CA GLU A 310 -6.82 -7.28 26.33
C GLU A 310 -5.26 -7.32 26.33
N PRO A 311 -4.61 -7.00 27.45
CA PRO A 311 -3.15 -6.88 27.52
C PRO A 311 -2.39 -8.18 27.20
N ASP A 312 -3.03 -9.34 27.31
CA ASP A 312 -2.43 -10.66 27.07
C ASP A 312 -2.55 -11.13 25.60
N ASN A 313 -3.21 -10.37 24.72
CA ASN A 313 -3.45 -10.76 23.33
C ASN A 313 -2.34 -10.24 22.39
N GLU A 314 -1.22 -10.98 22.32
CA GLU A 314 -0.04 -10.62 21.51
C GLU A 314 -0.35 -10.43 20.01
N TYR A 315 -1.39 -11.07 19.48
CA TYR A 315 -1.78 -10.94 18.06
C TYR A 315 -2.18 -9.51 17.69
N LEU A 316 -2.74 -8.75 18.64
CA LEU A 316 -3.21 -7.38 18.41
C LEU A 316 -2.07 -6.35 18.32
N LEU A 317 -0.81 -6.78 18.50
CA LEU A 317 0.37 -5.92 18.57
C LEU A 317 1.28 -5.98 17.34
N ILE A 318 1.02 -6.91 16.42
CA ILE A 318 1.95 -7.28 15.34
C ILE A 318 2.29 -6.10 14.42
N SER A 319 1.33 -5.22 14.11
CA SER A 319 1.51 -4.14 13.14
C SER A 319 1.80 -2.77 13.76
N GLU A 320 1.86 -2.64 15.09
CA GLU A 320 1.94 -1.33 15.75
C GLU A 320 3.32 -0.66 15.56
N GLN A 321 4.41 -1.38 15.84
CA GLN A 321 5.76 -0.82 15.70
C GLN A 321 6.10 -0.45 14.24
N PRO A 322 5.83 -1.30 13.24
CA PRO A 322 6.05 -0.94 11.84
C PRO A 322 5.18 0.25 11.39
N ALA A 323 3.95 0.37 11.90
CA ALA A 323 3.08 1.52 11.59
C ALA A 323 3.64 2.84 12.14
N TRP A 324 4.14 2.88 13.37
CA TRP A 324 4.80 4.07 13.92
C TRP A 324 6.07 4.43 13.16
N ALA A 325 6.91 3.45 12.85
CA ALA A 325 8.12 3.67 12.06
C ALA A 325 7.80 4.22 10.66
N LEU A 326 6.73 3.74 10.02
CA LEU A 326 6.27 4.27 8.75
C LEU A 326 5.74 5.72 8.88
N LEU A 327 4.94 6.03 9.91
CA LEU A 327 4.49 7.40 10.18
C LEU A 327 5.67 8.36 10.36
N GLU A 328 6.74 7.93 11.05
CA GLU A 328 7.97 8.72 11.17
C GLU A 328 8.62 9.00 9.81
N LYS A 329 8.78 7.99 8.95
CA LYS A 329 9.36 8.19 7.61
C LYS A 329 8.49 9.07 6.73
N LEU A 330 7.17 8.85 6.74
CA LEU A 330 6.22 9.64 5.97
C LEU A 330 6.18 11.10 6.42
N ARG A 331 6.42 11.38 7.70
CA ARG A 331 6.49 12.75 8.24
C ARG A 331 7.62 13.57 7.63
N ASP A 332 8.71 12.93 7.23
CA ASP A 332 9.89 13.58 6.66
C ASP A 332 9.77 13.81 5.14
N ILE A 333 8.75 13.24 4.50
CA ILE A 333 8.45 13.45 3.08
C ILE A 333 7.55 14.69 2.94
N PRO A 334 7.96 15.72 2.16
CA PRO A 334 7.09 16.86 1.86
C PRO A 334 5.80 16.40 1.16
N PRO A 335 4.60 16.83 1.60
CA PRO A 335 3.34 16.38 0.98
C PRO A 335 3.25 16.67 -0.52
N ALA A 336 3.78 17.81 -0.98
CA ALA A 336 3.86 18.12 -2.40
C ALA A 336 4.74 17.14 -3.18
N LEU A 337 5.88 16.72 -2.61
CA LEU A 337 6.74 15.72 -3.24
C LEU A 337 6.02 14.37 -3.37
N ALA A 338 5.33 13.93 -2.31
CA ALA A 338 4.53 12.71 -2.36
C ALA A 338 3.43 12.78 -3.43
N HIS A 339 2.65 13.87 -3.44
CA HIS A 339 1.62 14.10 -4.44
C HIS A 339 2.18 14.05 -5.86
N TYR A 340 3.29 14.75 -6.14
CA TYR A 340 3.88 14.79 -7.48
C TYR A 340 4.44 13.43 -7.91
N THR A 341 5.04 12.68 -6.98
CA THR A 341 5.47 11.30 -7.24
C THR A 341 4.28 10.39 -7.54
N PHE A 342 3.16 10.54 -6.84
CA PHE A 342 1.96 9.73 -7.10
C PHE A 342 1.32 10.07 -8.45
N ARG A 343 1.32 11.35 -8.84
CA ARG A 343 0.92 11.79 -10.19
C ARG A 343 1.81 11.17 -11.27
N HIS A 344 3.13 11.18 -11.05
CA HIS A 344 4.08 10.54 -11.93
C HIS A 344 3.82 9.03 -12.07
N ALA A 345 3.51 8.36 -10.96
CA ALA A 345 3.15 6.93 -10.97
C ALA A 345 1.89 6.63 -11.81
N CYS A 346 0.97 7.60 -11.94
CA CYS A 346 -0.19 7.54 -12.81
C CYS A 346 0.11 7.93 -14.27
N GLY A 347 1.35 8.28 -14.61
CA GLY A 347 1.74 8.74 -15.94
C GLY A 347 1.35 10.20 -16.24
N TRP A 348 1.02 10.98 -15.22
CA TRP A 348 0.70 12.41 -15.37
C TRP A 348 1.94 13.29 -15.18
N GLU A 349 1.83 14.54 -15.65
CA GLU A 349 2.81 15.58 -15.33
C GLU A 349 2.95 15.72 -13.80
N PRO A 350 4.15 15.49 -13.21
CA PRO A 350 4.31 15.41 -11.77
C PRO A 350 3.88 16.68 -11.06
N CYS A 351 4.29 17.86 -11.55
CA CYS A 351 3.85 19.13 -10.98
C CYS A 351 2.64 19.66 -11.77
N PRO A 352 1.44 19.81 -11.16
CA PRO A 352 0.26 20.32 -11.86
C PRO A 352 0.46 21.72 -12.48
N GLN A 353 1.40 22.50 -11.95
CA GLN A 353 1.71 23.85 -12.43
C GLN A 353 2.84 23.90 -13.47
N ALA A 354 3.41 22.76 -13.88
CA ALA A 354 4.56 22.74 -14.80
C ALA A 354 4.28 23.48 -16.11
N ALA A 355 3.14 23.19 -16.76
CA ALA A 355 2.75 23.85 -18.00
C ALA A 355 2.55 25.37 -17.82
N ALA A 356 1.83 25.77 -16.76
CA ALA A 356 1.61 27.19 -16.45
C ALA A 356 2.92 27.92 -16.15
N PHE A 357 3.85 27.27 -15.44
CA PHE A 357 5.18 27.80 -15.18
C PHE A 357 5.99 27.96 -16.46
N GLN A 358 5.99 26.96 -17.36
CA GLN A 358 6.68 27.04 -18.65
C GLN A 358 6.15 28.19 -19.50
N GLU A 359 4.83 28.34 -19.61
CA GLU A 359 4.21 29.46 -20.33
C GLU A 359 4.57 30.82 -19.73
N TRP A 360 4.55 30.93 -18.40
CA TRP A 360 4.96 32.14 -17.70
C TRP A 360 6.44 32.45 -17.96
N ALA A 361 7.31 31.44 -17.84
CA ALA A 361 8.76 31.56 -17.98
C ALA A 361 9.15 32.02 -19.39
N HIS A 362 8.52 31.51 -20.44
CA HIS A 362 8.77 31.95 -21.82
C HIS A 362 8.43 33.42 -22.09
N ARG A 363 7.63 34.07 -21.21
CA ARG A 363 7.27 35.49 -21.32
C ARG A 363 8.15 36.39 -20.44
N GLN A 364 9.04 35.81 -19.64
CA GLN A 364 9.93 36.57 -18.78
C GLN A 364 11.27 36.82 -19.47
N ASN A 365 11.88 37.96 -19.16
CA ASN A 365 13.30 38.18 -19.40
C ASN A 365 14.02 37.93 -18.08
N PHE A 366 14.70 36.79 -17.97
CA PHE A 366 15.47 36.46 -16.79
C PHE A 366 16.82 37.19 -16.80
N ALA A 367 17.28 37.59 -15.62
CA ALA A 367 18.65 38.06 -15.46
C ALA A 367 19.62 36.91 -15.78
N PRO A 368 20.77 37.19 -16.39
CA PRO A 368 21.76 36.15 -16.66
C PRO A 368 22.25 35.54 -15.34
N LEU A 369 22.31 34.21 -15.29
CA LEU A 369 22.81 33.45 -14.12
C LEU A 369 24.33 33.58 -13.94
N THR A 370 25.04 33.87 -15.02
CA THR A 370 26.50 34.00 -15.06
C THR A 370 26.90 35.18 -15.95
N THR A 371 28.07 35.76 -15.68
CA THR A 371 28.70 36.77 -16.54
C THR A 371 29.37 36.16 -17.77
N LEU A 372 29.50 34.83 -17.83
CA LEU A 372 30.08 34.13 -18.96
C LEU A 372 29.20 34.27 -20.21
N GLN A 373 29.83 34.55 -21.35
CA GLN A 373 29.15 34.61 -22.63
C GLN A 373 28.96 33.18 -23.16
N LEU A 374 27.76 32.63 -22.96
CA LEU A 374 27.36 31.30 -23.44
C LEU A 374 26.67 31.38 -24.82
N GLU A 375 27.20 32.19 -25.72
CA GLU A 375 26.72 32.28 -27.10
C GLU A 375 27.09 31.01 -27.88
N PRO A 376 26.31 30.60 -28.91
CA PRO A 376 26.65 29.46 -29.75
C PRO A 376 28.09 29.54 -30.28
N GLY A 377 28.93 28.54 -29.97
CA GLY A 377 30.34 28.48 -30.37
C GLY A 377 31.33 29.10 -29.37
N GLN A 378 30.86 29.72 -28.29
CA GLN A 378 31.71 30.23 -27.19
C GLN A 378 31.71 29.33 -25.95
N TRP A 379 30.99 28.21 -26.01
CA TRP A 379 31.01 27.22 -24.94
C TRP A 379 30.79 25.82 -25.50
N ARG A 380 31.10 24.81 -24.69
CA ARG A 380 30.83 23.40 -25.02
C ARG A 380 30.18 22.65 -23.86
N VAL A 381 29.49 21.56 -24.19
CA VAL A 381 29.09 20.57 -23.18
C VAL A 381 30.33 19.81 -22.73
N MET A 382 30.50 19.70 -21.41
CA MET A 382 31.54 18.91 -20.76
C MET A 382 30.94 17.55 -20.38
N ASP A 383 31.32 16.49 -21.09
CA ASP A 383 30.93 15.12 -20.73
C ASP A 383 31.78 14.66 -19.55
N LEU A 384 31.18 14.66 -18.36
CA LEU A 384 31.75 14.17 -17.11
C LEU A 384 31.07 12.86 -16.68
N GLY A 385 30.36 12.22 -17.60
CA GLY A 385 29.73 10.93 -17.38
C GLY A 385 30.74 9.84 -17.08
N VAL A 386 30.29 8.78 -16.41
CA VAL A 386 31.12 7.60 -16.09
C VAL A 386 31.74 6.94 -17.33
N GLY A 387 31.13 7.11 -18.50
CA GLY A 387 31.62 6.60 -19.79
C GLY A 387 32.40 7.61 -20.63
N SER A 388 32.66 8.82 -20.10
CA SER A 388 33.28 9.89 -20.87
C SER A 388 34.72 9.54 -21.25
N PRO A 389 35.07 9.55 -22.56
CA PRO A 389 36.44 9.37 -22.99
C PRO A 389 37.31 10.59 -22.65
N GLU A 390 36.69 11.75 -22.43
CA GLU A 390 37.38 13.01 -22.15
C GLU A 390 37.71 13.16 -20.67
N LEU A 391 36.84 12.71 -19.75
CA LEU A 391 37.07 12.76 -18.30
C LEU A 391 38.31 11.95 -17.88
N GLY A 392 38.55 10.82 -18.55
CA GLY A 392 39.71 9.97 -18.31
C GLY A 392 39.58 9.13 -17.04
N ASN A 393 40.70 8.91 -16.34
CA ASN A 393 40.76 7.99 -15.20
C ASN A 393 40.55 8.72 -13.85
N ASN A 394 40.39 7.93 -12.79
CA ASN A 394 40.17 8.40 -11.42
C ASN A 394 41.20 9.45 -10.96
N ASP A 395 42.45 9.36 -11.41
CA ASP A 395 43.52 10.28 -11.01
C ASP A 395 43.30 11.71 -11.55
N HIS A 396 42.48 11.88 -12.59
CA HIS A 396 42.12 13.19 -13.14
C HIS A 396 41.05 13.90 -12.34
N PHE A 397 40.18 13.20 -11.62
CA PHE A 397 39.02 13.81 -10.95
C PHE A 397 38.93 13.59 -9.43
N ASN A 398 39.76 12.70 -8.86
CA ASN A 398 39.82 12.52 -7.40
C ASN A 398 40.59 13.64 -6.67
N ASP A 399 41.33 14.47 -7.41
CA ASP A 399 42.05 15.64 -6.90
C ASP A 399 41.49 16.90 -7.55
N GLU A 400 41.03 17.84 -6.72
CA GLU A 400 40.37 19.07 -7.17
C GLU A 400 41.24 19.89 -8.14
N GLN A 401 42.54 20.03 -7.86
CA GLN A 401 43.42 20.84 -8.70
C GLN A 401 43.71 20.14 -10.04
N ARG A 402 43.87 18.81 -10.04
CA ARG A 402 44.00 18.03 -11.28
C ARG A 402 42.73 18.10 -12.10
N PHE A 403 41.57 18.03 -11.45
CA PHE A 403 40.28 18.12 -12.09
C PHE A 403 40.11 19.48 -12.78
N LEU A 404 40.37 20.58 -12.07
CA LEU A 404 40.29 21.92 -12.65
C LEU A 404 41.22 22.09 -13.86
N ARG A 405 42.49 21.67 -13.76
CA ARG A 405 43.42 21.71 -14.90
C ARG A 405 42.97 20.87 -16.08
N HIS A 406 42.33 19.74 -15.80
CA HIS A 406 41.81 18.85 -16.83
C HIS A 406 40.62 19.47 -17.56
N ILE A 407 39.70 20.11 -16.82
CA ILE A 407 38.59 20.88 -17.37
C ILE A 407 39.10 22.06 -18.21
N GLU A 408 40.08 22.82 -17.70
CA GLU A 408 40.73 23.90 -18.44
C GLU A 408 41.31 23.39 -19.77
N ARG A 409 42.04 22.29 -19.75
CA ARG A 409 42.59 21.66 -20.96
C ARG A 409 41.50 21.23 -21.95
N MET A 410 40.40 20.64 -21.48
CA MET A 410 39.27 20.27 -22.34
C MET A 410 38.68 21.51 -23.07
N MET A 411 38.61 22.66 -22.38
CA MET A 411 38.17 23.91 -22.97
C MET A 411 39.21 24.46 -23.97
N GLU A 412 40.50 24.44 -23.62
CA GLU A 412 41.61 24.86 -24.50
C GLU A 412 41.67 24.04 -25.79
N ASP A 413 41.61 22.71 -25.69
CA ASP A 413 41.62 21.79 -26.85
C ASP A 413 40.44 22.03 -27.79
N SER A 414 39.34 22.55 -27.26
CA SER A 414 38.11 22.88 -28.01
C SER A 414 38.08 24.33 -28.50
N GLY A 415 39.04 25.16 -28.08
CA GLY A 415 39.12 26.58 -28.44
C GLY A 415 37.95 27.42 -27.92
N VAL A 416 37.30 27.02 -26.82
CA VAL A 416 36.16 27.74 -26.24
C VAL A 416 36.50 28.34 -24.87
N PRO A 417 35.99 29.55 -24.54
CA PRO A 417 36.25 30.18 -23.25
C PRO A 417 35.40 29.63 -22.09
N ALA A 418 34.38 28.80 -22.36
CA ALA A 418 33.50 28.26 -21.32
C ALA A 418 33.09 26.80 -21.56
N GLY A 419 32.77 26.11 -20.47
CA GLY A 419 32.24 24.76 -20.46
C GLY A 419 31.01 24.68 -19.57
N ALA A 420 30.03 23.86 -19.93
CA ALA A 420 28.87 23.59 -19.09
C ALA A 420 28.55 22.09 -19.05
N GLY A 421 28.13 21.57 -17.91
CA GLY A 421 27.73 20.18 -17.77
C GLY A 421 26.87 19.97 -16.52
N GLY A 422 26.24 18.79 -16.42
CA GLY A 422 25.89 18.27 -15.10
C GLY A 422 24.43 17.95 -14.77
N TYR A 423 23.40 18.57 -15.34
CA TYR A 423 22.06 18.23 -14.85
C TYR A 423 21.63 16.83 -15.34
N GLY A 424 21.40 15.91 -14.40
CA GLY A 424 20.99 14.53 -14.69
C GLY A 424 22.14 13.62 -15.15
N GLU A 425 23.40 14.07 -15.02
CA GLU A 425 24.56 13.32 -15.49
C GLU A 425 25.03 12.28 -14.46
N VAL A 426 25.27 11.03 -14.89
CA VAL A 426 25.80 9.97 -14.02
C VAL A 426 27.33 10.10 -13.93
N ARG A 427 27.84 10.58 -12.80
CA ARG A 427 29.25 10.92 -12.61
C ARG A 427 29.99 9.96 -11.68
N PRO A 428 31.31 9.74 -11.89
CA PRO A 428 32.11 8.86 -11.04
C PRO A 428 32.63 9.54 -9.75
N PHE A 429 32.19 10.76 -9.42
CA PHE A 429 32.75 11.56 -8.31
C PHE A 429 32.20 11.21 -6.93
N TYR A 430 31.04 10.53 -6.89
CA TYR A 430 30.27 10.28 -5.67
C TYR A 430 30.71 8.98 -4.97
N THR A 431 32.00 8.88 -4.66
CA THR A 431 32.65 7.63 -4.21
C THR A 431 32.70 7.43 -2.70
N THR A 432 32.29 8.43 -1.92
CA THR A 432 32.30 8.35 -0.45
C THR A 432 30.93 7.98 0.10
N ASP A 433 30.90 7.42 1.31
CA ASP A 433 29.66 7.07 2.01
C ASP A 433 28.79 8.28 2.38
N ALA A 434 29.28 9.51 2.17
CA ALA A 434 28.45 10.71 2.24
C ALA A 434 27.31 10.71 1.19
N TYR A 435 27.45 9.91 0.13
CA TYR A 435 26.45 9.75 -0.93
C TYR A 435 25.70 8.41 -0.85
N LEU A 436 25.96 7.60 0.17
CA LEU A 436 25.26 6.34 0.41
C LEU A 436 23.81 6.63 0.79
N GLN A 437 22.89 5.99 0.07
CA GLN A 437 21.46 6.01 0.30
C GLN A 437 20.96 4.57 0.38
N MET A 438 20.01 4.32 1.29
CA MET A 438 19.37 3.02 1.39
C MET A 438 18.11 3.01 0.54
N SER A 439 18.09 2.24 -0.54
CA SER A 439 16.87 1.95 -1.31
C SER A 439 16.20 0.66 -0.85
N ASN A 440 15.02 0.39 -1.40
CA ASN A 440 14.31 -0.86 -1.20
C ASN A 440 15.03 -2.09 -1.79
N ASP A 441 15.97 -1.87 -2.72
CA ASP A 441 16.81 -2.93 -3.32
C ASP A 441 18.21 -3.02 -2.67
N GLY A 442 18.43 -2.25 -1.60
CA GLY A 442 19.68 -2.22 -0.84
C GLY A 442 20.44 -0.89 -0.94
N PRO A 443 21.67 -0.85 -0.40
CA PRO A 443 22.52 0.34 -0.41
C PRO A 443 22.94 0.72 -1.84
N HIS A 444 22.81 1.99 -2.18
CA HIS A 444 23.34 2.56 -3.42
C HIS A 444 24.00 3.91 -3.16
N TRP A 445 24.94 4.32 -4.00
CA TRP A 445 25.54 5.65 -3.94
C TRP A 445 24.89 6.53 -5.00
N ARG A 446 24.42 7.72 -4.59
CA ARG A 446 23.86 8.69 -5.53
C ARG A 446 24.95 9.11 -6.52
N SER A 447 24.88 8.61 -7.75
CA SER A 447 25.82 8.92 -8.82
C SER A 447 25.33 10.02 -9.77
N VAL A 448 24.04 10.33 -9.75
CA VAL A 448 23.43 11.37 -10.60
C VAL A 448 23.69 12.75 -10.03
N HIS A 449 24.32 13.62 -10.82
CA HIS A 449 24.51 15.03 -10.50
C HIS A 449 23.19 15.79 -10.71
N LEU A 450 22.76 16.53 -9.69
CA LEU A 450 21.52 17.31 -9.70
C LEU A 450 21.76 18.81 -9.87
N GLY A 451 23.03 19.22 -10.06
CA GLY A 451 23.42 20.60 -10.31
C GLY A 451 23.65 20.89 -11.78
N LEU A 452 23.93 22.15 -12.07
CA LEU A 452 24.52 22.60 -13.33
C LEU A 452 25.86 23.23 -12.97
N ASP A 453 26.93 22.72 -13.55
CA ASP A 453 28.27 23.28 -13.40
C ASP A 453 28.62 24.10 -14.63
N ILE A 454 29.25 25.25 -14.40
CA ILE A 454 29.72 26.15 -15.45
C ILE A 454 31.16 26.54 -15.12
N TRP A 455 32.04 26.38 -16.10
CA TRP A 455 33.45 26.76 -16.03
C TRP A 455 33.73 27.84 -17.09
N GLY A 456 34.58 28.81 -16.76
CA GLY A 456 35.02 29.86 -17.68
C GLY A 456 35.75 31.00 -16.98
#